data_AF-A0A0P7C793-F1
#
_entry.id   AF-A0A0P7C793-F1
#
_cell.length_a   1.000
_cell.length_b   1.000
_cell.length_c   1.000
_cell.angle_alpha   90.00
_cell.angle_beta   90.00
_cell.angle_gamma   90.00
#
_symmetry.space_group_name_H-M   'P 1'
#
loop_
_entity.id
_entity.type
_entity.pdbx_description
1 polymer ?
#
loop_
_entity_poly.entity_id
_entity_poly.type
_entity_poly.pdbx_seq_one_letter_code
_entity_poly.pdbx_strand_id
1 'polypeptide(L)'
;MLSIKKLLLTITLGLVILTGYSQGEIAILPVYNPSHLQLKITANNEILSGRDFLTGEDNLLNIKAFSEEDGELVLTELRADLVRHGRKVSSITAGEKMDLTNLMANAQSGDVFRFTADKVYIRNSEGKLELYSIGNVNFLYTYRSSKGLVLN
;
A
#
# COMPACT_ATOMS: atom_id res chain seq x y z
N MET A 1 -28.12 -58.28 5.46
CA MET A 1 -28.82 -57.06 4.99
C MET A 1 -28.66 -55.97 6.04
N LEU A 2 -27.89 -54.90 5.77
CA LEU A 2 -27.88 -53.74 6.65
C LEU A 2 -29.24 -53.04 6.58
N SER A 3 -29.86 -52.80 7.73
CA SER A 3 -31.08 -51.99 7.83
C SER A 3 -30.81 -50.57 7.35
N ILE A 4 -31.77 -49.96 6.63
CA ILE A 4 -31.73 -48.57 6.16
C ILE A 4 -31.39 -47.60 7.31
N LYS A 5 -31.83 -47.90 8.54
CA LYS A 5 -31.52 -47.12 9.74
C LYS A 5 -30.02 -47.16 10.10
N LYS A 6 -29.36 -48.29 9.89
CA LYS A 6 -27.90 -48.43 10.10
C LYS A 6 -27.13 -47.69 9.00
N LEU A 7 -27.61 -47.73 7.76
CA LEU A 7 -26.98 -47.02 6.63
C LEU A 7 -27.03 -45.49 6.81
N LEU A 8 -28.17 -44.95 7.24
CA LEU A 8 -28.32 -43.51 7.52
C LEU A 8 -27.43 -43.02 8.66
N LEU A 9 -27.26 -43.85 9.71
CA LEU A 9 -26.38 -43.53 10.84
C LEU A 9 -24.91 -43.49 10.40
N THR A 10 -24.48 -44.39 9.52
CA THR A 10 -23.11 -44.41 8.99
C THR A 10 -22.82 -43.19 8.12
N ILE A 11 -23.80 -42.75 7.31
CA ILE A 11 -23.65 -41.56 6.45
C ILE A 11 -23.58 -40.27 7.27
N THR A 12 -24.43 -40.15 8.30
CA THR A 12 -24.39 -38.98 9.20
C THR A 12 -23.13 -38.95 10.06
N LEU A 13 -22.66 -40.09 10.56
CA LEU A 13 -21.39 -40.16 11.29
C LEU A 13 -20.18 -39.84 10.38
N GLY A 14 -20.21 -40.26 9.11
CA GLY A 14 -19.20 -39.91 8.11
C GLY A 14 -19.17 -38.43 7.74
N LEU A 15 -20.35 -37.78 7.64
CA LEU A 15 -20.43 -36.34 7.35
C LEU A 15 -19.90 -35.48 8.51
N VAL A 16 -20.14 -35.89 9.76
CA VAL A 16 -19.67 -35.14 10.94
C VAL A 16 -18.14 -35.20 11.07
N ILE A 17 -17.50 -36.28 10.61
CA ILE A 17 -16.03 -36.41 10.59
C ILE A 17 -15.40 -35.51 9.52
N LEU A 18 -16.09 -35.26 8.39
CA LEU A 18 -15.61 -34.34 7.35
C LEU A 18 -15.73 -32.85 7.72
N THR A 19 -16.56 -32.51 8.71
CA THR A 19 -16.63 -31.16 9.30
C THR A 19 -15.66 -30.97 10.47
N GLY A 20 -14.80 -31.97 10.73
CA GLY A 20 -13.80 -31.94 11.78
C GLY A 20 -12.76 -30.85 11.53
N TYR A 21 -12.91 -29.74 12.26
CA TYR A 21 -11.85 -28.82 12.63
C TYR A 21 -10.98 -28.29 11.47
N SER A 22 -11.53 -27.41 10.63
CA SER A 22 -10.70 -26.28 10.21
C SER A 22 -10.59 -25.33 11.41
N GLN A 23 -9.82 -25.71 12.44
CA GLN A 23 -9.13 -24.69 13.21
C GLN A 23 -8.28 -23.99 12.16
N GLY A 24 -8.73 -22.81 11.71
CA GLY A 24 -8.02 -22.05 10.70
C GLY A 24 -6.58 -21.94 11.17
N GLU A 25 -5.67 -22.64 10.50
CA GLU A 25 -4.26 -22.56 10.80
C GLU A 25 -3.88 -21.09 10.63
N ILE A 26 -3.61 -20.41 11.74
CA ILE A 26 -3.07 -19.07 11.70
C ILE A 26 -1.59 -19.26 11.42
N ALA A 27 -1.24 -19.32 10.13
CA ALA A 27 0.14 -19.21 9.70
C ALA A 27 0.61 -17.79 10.00
N ILE A 28 1.48 -17.64 11.01
CA ILE A 28 2.20 -16.40 11.22
C ILE A 28 3.36 -16.40 10.24
N LEU A 29 3.17 -15.74 9.09
CA LEU A 29 4.24 -15.53 8.14
C LEU A 29 5.32 -14.64 8.77
N PRO A 30 6.61 -14.86 8.46
CA PRO A 30 7.66 -13.93 8.84
C PRO A 30 7.33 -12.56 8.26
N VAL A 31 7.35 -11.53 9.12
CA VAL A 31 7.19 -10.14 8.67
C VAL A 31 8.55 -9.64 8.20
N TYR A 32 8.64 -9.27 6.93
CA TYR A 32 9.88 -8.85 6.30
C TYR A 32 10.30 -7.43 6.68
N ASN A 33 11.59 -7.13 6.53
CA ASN A 33 12.11 -5.77 6.61
C ASN A 33 11.75 -5.02 5.32
N PRO A 34 11.28 -3.76 5.39
CA PRO A 34 10.98 -2.95 4.21
C PRO A 34 12.17 -2.68 3.27
N SER A 35 13.41 -3.08 3.62
CA SER A 35 14.61 -2.91 2.80
C SER A 35 14.55 -3.55 1.41
N HIS A 36 13.66 -4.51 1.18
CA HIS A 36 13.47 -5.19 -0.11
C HIS A 36 12.26 -4.66 -0.91
N LEU A 37 11.57 -3.64 -0.40
CA LEU A 37 10.41 -3.05 -1.08
C LEU A 37 10.84 -2.17 -2.24
N GLN A 38 10.31 -2.45 -3.42
CA GLN A 38 10.43 -1.57 -4.57
C GLN A 38 9.15 -0.74 -4.73
N LEU A 39 9.30 0.57 -4.97
CA LEU A 39 8.17 1.45 -5.21
C LEU A 39 8.14 1.93 -6.66
N LYS A 40 6.97 1.84 -7.30
CA LYS A 40 6.69 2.49 -8.56
C LYS A 40 5.71 3.63 -8.33
N ILE A 41 6.20 4.84 -8.55
CA ILE A 41 5.43 6.08 -8.34
C ILE A 41 5.14 6.68 -9.71
N THR A 42 3.88 6.94 -9.99
CA THR A 42 3.43 7.55 -11.24
C THR A 42 2.53 8.75 -10.98
N ALA A 43 2.67 9.79 -11.79
CA ALA A 43 1.76 10.93 -11.86
C ALA A 43 1.38 11.16 -13.32
N ASN A 44 0.11 11.43 -13.63
CA ASN A 44 -0.36 11.67 -15.00
C ASN A 44 0.09 10.61 -16.03
N ASN A 45 0.12 9.33 -15.62
CA ASN A 45 0.62 8.20 -16.42
C ASN A 45 2.13 8.19 -16.72
N GLU A 46 2.90 9.11 -16.15
CA GLU A 46 4.36 9.13 -16.22
C GLU A 46 4.99 8.52 -14.96
N ILE A 47 6.11 7.81 -15.14
CA ILE A 47 6.86 7.23 -14.02
C ILE A 47 7.83 8.29 -13.46
N LEU A 48 7.83 8.46 -12.13
CA LEU A 48 8.61 9.48 -11.44
C LEU A 48 9.98 8.98 -10.92
N SER A 49 10.37 7.74 -11.23
CA SER A 49 11.53 7.04 -10.65
C SER A 49 12.90 7.71 -10.83
N GLY A 50 13.04 8.69 -11.73
CA GLY A 50 14.26 9.49 -11.92
C GLY A 50 14.13 10.96 -11.53
N ARG A 51 12.98 11.38 -11.01
CA ARG A 51 12.69 12.77 -10.66
C ARG A 51 12.91 12.98 -9.16
N ASP A 52 13.58 14.06 -8.80
CA ASP A 52 13.72 14.53 -7.42
C ASP A 52 12.64 15.56 -7.04
N PHE A 53 11.73 15.89 -7.97
CA PHE A 53 10.72 16.93 -7.78
C PHE A 53 9.32 16.58 -8.29
N LEU A 54 8.33 17.21 -7.66
CA LEU A 54 6.94 17.30 -8.13
C LEU A 54 6.64 18.74 -8.55
N THR A 55 5.79 18.89 -9.56
CA THR A 55 5.17 20.16 -9.96
C THR A 55 3.69 20.14 -9.60
N GLY A 56 3.00 21.28 -9.79
CA GLY A 56 1.55 21.34 -9.59
C GLY A 56 0.74 20.43 -10.52
N GLU A 57 1.33 19.98 -11.62
CA GLU A 57 0.68 19.02 -12.54
C GLU A 57 0.71 17.61 -11.97
N ASP A 58 1.68 17.25 -11.12
CA ASP A 58 1.80 15.90 -10.54
C ASP A 58 0.86 15.65 -9.35
N ASN A 59 -0.30 16.32 -9.31
CA ASN A 59 -1.20 16.32 -8.17
C ASN A 59 -1.93 14.99 -7.93
N LEU A 60 -2.03 14.13 -8.95
CA LEU A 60 -2.65 12.81 -8.84
C LEU A 60 -1.58 11.72 -8.91
N LEU A 61 -1.24 11.17 -7.75
CA LEU A 61 -0.25 10.10 -7.63
C LEU A 61 -0.90 8.73 -7.60
N ASN A 62 -0.19 7.75 -8.17
CA ASN A 62 -0.43 6.34 -7.98
C ASN A 62 0.89 5.69 -7.56
N ILE A 63 0.91 5.09 -6.37
CA ILE A 63 2.08 4.54 -5.69
C ILE A 63 1.84 3.06 -5.49
N LYS A 64 2.61 2.22 -6.19
CA LYS A 64 2.56 0.76 -6.08
C LYS A 64 3.81 0.22 -5.42
N ALA A 65 3.66 -0.83 -4.62
CA ALA A 65 4.76 -1.55 -3.99
C ALA A 65 4.93 -2.95 -4.60
N PHE A 66 6.17 -3.41 -4.66
CA PHE A 66 6.54 -4.73 -5.17
C PHE A 66 7.60 -5.38 -4.28
N SER A 67 7.53 -6.70 -4.17
CA SER A 67 8.60 -7.58 -3.72
C SER A 67 9.20 -8.28 -4.94
N GLU A 68 10.52 -8.47 -4.95
CA GLU A 68 11.21 -9.26 -5.98
C GLU A 68 10.75 -10.73 -5.98
N GLU A 69 10.42 -11.26 -4.80
CA GLU A 69 10.08 -12.68 -4.62
C GLU A 69 8.56 -12.92 -4.75
N ASP A 70 7.74 -12.04 -4.17
CA ASP A 70 6.31 -12.28 -3.99
C ASP A 70 5.40 -11.46 -4.91
N GLY A 71 5.96 -10.50 -5.66
CA GLY A 71 5.22 -9.71 -6.64
C GLY A 71 4.54 -8.45 -6.07
N GLU A 72 3.31 -8.15 -6.54
CA GLU A 72 2.60 -6.91 -6.19
C GLU A 72 2.11 -6.91 -4.74
N LEU A 73 2.46 -5.85 -4.02
CA LEU A 73 2.10 -5.63 -2.63
C LEU A 73 1.07 -4.52 -2.51
N VAL A 74 0.35 -4.50 -1.39
CA VAL A 74 -0.75 -3.58 -1.13
C VAL A 74 -0.37 -2.55 -0.08
N LEU A 75 -0.49 -1.27 -0.44
CA LEU A 75 -0.33 -0.14 0.47
C LEU A 75 -1.72 0.38 0.88
N THR A 76 -2.19 -0.02 2.05
CA THR A 76 -3.52 0.40 2.52
C THR A 76 -3.56 1.83 3.00
N GLU A 77 -2.43 2.31 3.55
CA GLU A 77 -2.32 3.63 4.14
C GLU A 77 -0.93 4.24 3.89
N LEU A 78 -0.93 5.39 3.26
CA LEU A 78 0.20 6.23 2.92
C LEU A 78 -0.08 7.64 3.45
N ARG A 79 0.87 8.20 4.20
CA ARG A 79 0.83 9.61 4.61
C ARG A 79 1.69 10.44 3.67
N ALA A 80 1.18 11.57 3.20
CA ALA A 80 1.97 12.62 2.57
C ALA A 80 1.96 13.88 3.44
N ASP A 81 3.13 14.36 3.80
CA ASP A 81 3.33 15.60 4.55
C ASP A 81 3.95 16.66 3.63
N LEU A 82 3.37 17.86 3.61
CA LEU A 82 4.04 19.05 3.07
C LEU A 82 4.92 19.64 4.18
N VAL A 83 6.21 19.79 3.93
CA VAL A 83 7.21 20.25 4.89
C VAL A 83 7.93 21.48 4.37
N ARG A 84 7.99 22.53 5.19
CA ARG A 84 8.68 23.80 4.89
C ARG A 84 9.70 24.10 5.99
N HIS A 85 10.96 24.26 5.62
CA HIS A 85 12.06 24.52 6.57
C HIS A 85 12.08 23.53 7.76
N GLY A 86 11.83 22.24 7.48
CA GLY A 86 11.79 21.18 8.49
C GLY A 86 10.49 21.13 9.33
N ARG A 87 9.52 22.00 9.11
CA ARG A 87 8.24 22.01 9.82
C ARG A 87 7.12 21.48 8.93
N LYS A 88 6.29 20.59 9.48
CA LYS A 88 5.07 20.12 8.80
C LYS A 88 4.08 21.28 8.66
N VAL A 89 3.67 21.55 7.42
CA VAL A 89 2.69 22.58 7.06
C VAL A 89 1.29 21.96 6.99
N SER A 90 1.15 20.85 6.26
CA SER A 90 -0.11 20.13 6.09
C SER A 90 0.17 18.65 5.82
N SER A 91 -0.87 17.82 5.88
CA SER A 91 -0.76 16.37 5.70
C SER A 91 -2.06 15.80 5.17
N ILE A 92 -1.95 14.72 4.40
CA ILE A 92 -3.06 13.85 4.04
C ILE A 92 -2.66 12.40 4.22
N THR A 93 -3.68 11.55 4.35
CA THR A 93 -3.55 10.10 4.33
C THR A 93 -4.44 9.54 3.24
N ALA A 94 -3.92 8.63 2.43
CA ALA A 94 -4.65 7.94 1.37
C ALA A 94 -4.09 6.52 1.17
N GLY A 95 -4.70 5.73 0.28
CA GLY A 95 -4.09 4.48 -0.18
C GLY A 95 -3.10 4.71 -1.33
N GLU A 96 -2.93 3.71 -2.18
CA GLU A 96 -2.06 3.75 -3.38
C GLU A 96 -2.35 4.93 -4.32
N LYS A 97 -3.62 5.35 -4.43
CA LYS A 97 -4.03 6.52 -5.20
C LYS A 97 -4.19 7.72 -4.27
N MET A 98 -3.46 8.78 -4.54
CA MET A 98 -3.38 9.95 -3.68
C MET A 98 -3.62 11.24 -4.46
N ASP A 99 -4.55 12.06 -3.98
CA ASP A 99 -4.83 13.40 -4.50
C ASP A 99 -4.14 14.45 -3.63
N LEU A 100 -3.08 15.06 -4.17
CA LEU A 100 -2.27 16.07 -3.53
C LEU A 100 -2.74 17.50 -3.83
N THR A 101 -3.84 17.70 -4.54
CA THR A 101 -4.31 19.03 -5.00
C THR A 101 -4.32 20.06 -3.87
N ASN A 102 -4.89 19.70 -2.71
CA ASN A 102 -4.97 20.59 -1.55
C ASN A 102 -3.61 20.83 -0.88
N LEU A 103 -2.71 19.85 -0.87
CA LEU A 103 -1.35 20.05 -0.36
C LEU A 103 -0.57 20.99 -1.28
N MET A 104 -0.62 20.74 -2.60
CA MET A 104 0.10 21.51 -3.62
C MET A 104 -0.38 22.95 -3.70
N ALA A 105 -1.68 23.22 -3.47
CA ALA A 105 -2.21 24.59 -3.39
C ALA A 105 -1.55 25.44 -2.29
N ASN A 106 -1.02 24.80 -1.23
CA ASN A 106 -0.33 25.46 -0.11
C ASN A 106 1.20 25.44 -0.25
N ALA A 107 1.72 24.73 -1.26
CA ALA A 107 3.14 24.50 -1.44
C ALA A 107 3.85 25.71 -2.09
N GLN A 108 5.05 25.98 -1.62
CA GLN A 108 5.97 26.97 -2.17
C GLN A 108 7.18 26.26 -2.77
N SER A 109 7.77 26.85 -3.81
CA SER A 109 8.96 26.25 -4.45
C SER A 109 10.05 26.04 -3.40
N GLY A 110 10.59 24.82 -3.33
CA GLY A 110 11.56 24.40 -2.31
C GLY A 110 10.95 23.69 -1.09
N ASP A 111 9.63 23.68 -0.93
CA ASP A 111 8.96 22.81 0.05
C ASP A 111 9.22 21.34 -0.29
N VAL A 112 9.08 20.45 0.69
CA VAL A 112 9.29 19.01 0.54
C VAL A 112 8.00 18.26 0.75
N PHE A 113 7.64 17.39 -0.18
CA PHE A 113 6.64 16.35 0.02
C PHE A 113 7.33 15.12 0.60
N ARG A 114 7.02 14.78 1.84
CA ARG A 114 7.51 13.57 2.52
C ARG A 114 6.39 12.54 2.55
N PHE A 115 6.65 11.37 1.98
CA PHE A 115 5.72 10.25 1.99
C PHE A 115 6.19 9.20 3.00
N THR A 116 5.25 8.60 3.72
CA THR A 116 5.50 7.53 4.68
C THR A 116 4.48 6.40 4.50
N ALA A 117 4.96 5.16 4.42
CA ALA A 117 4.15 3.95 4.54
C ALA A 117 4.62 3.13 5.75
N ASP A 118 3.73 2.79 6.67
CA ASP A 118 4.11 2.13 7.93
C ASP A 118 3.89 0.61 7.89
N LYS A 119 2.95 0.15 7.04
CA LYS A 119 2.58 -1.26 6.87
C LYS A 119 2.38 -1.56 5.40
N VAL A 120 2.88 -2.71 4.98
CA VAL A 120 2.70 -3.25 3.63
C VAL A 120 2.08 -4.63 3.75
N TYR A 121 1.14 -4.92 2.86
CA TYR A 121 0.38 -6.15 2.87
C TYR A 121 0.60 -6.94 1.58
N ILE A 122 0.34 -8.24 1.62
CA ILE A 122 0.20 -9.08 0.44
C ILE A 122 -1.22 -9.64 0.40
N ARG A 123 -1.76 -9.82 -0.81
CA ARG A 123 -3.08 -10.45 -0.98
C ARG A 123 -2.88 -11.95 -1.19
N ASN A 124 -3.46 -12.76 -0.31
CA ASN A 124 -3.39 -14.22 -0.44
C ASN A 124 -4.34 -14.75 -1.53
N SER A 125 -4.29 -16.06 -1.78
CA SER A 125 -5.12 -16.75 -2.79
C SER A 125 -6.63 -16.64 -2.54
N GLU A 126 -7.06 -16.41 -1.30
CA GLU A 126 -8.45 -16.18 -0.92
C GLU A 126 -8.85 -14.69 -1.00
N GLY A 127 -7.93 -13.81 -1.40
CA GLY A 127 -8.16 -12.38 -1.51
C GLY A 127 -8.02 -11.60 -0.20
N LYS A 128 -7.63 -12.23 0.92
CA LYS A 128 -7.40 -11.57 2.21
C LYS A 128 -6.06 -10.86 2.24
N LEU A 129 -5.97 -9.77 3.01
CA LEU A 129 -4.72 -9.06 3.24
C LEU A 129 -3.97 -9.67 4.41
N GLU A 130 -2.72 -10.05 4.17
CA GLU A 130 -1.79 -10.55 5.16
C GLU A 130 -0.66 -9.53 5.34
N LEU A 131 -0.23 -9.30 6.58
CA LEU A 131 0.84 -8.36 6.86
C LEU A 131 2.15 -8.89 6.26
N TYR A 132 2.74 -8.14 5.34
CA TYR A 132 3.97 -8.50 4.64
C TYR A 132 5.20 -7.89 5.32
N SER A 133 5.14 -6.59 5.60
CA SER A 133 6.24 -5.84 6.20
C SER A 133 5.71 -4.78 7.17
N ILE A 134 6.44 -4.56 8.26
CA ILE A 134 6.19 -3.50 9.24
C ILE A 134 7.43 -2.65 9.39
N GLY A 135 7.25 -1.33 9.25
CA GLY A 135 8.36 -0.38 9.27
C GLY A 135 8.12 0.77 8.30
N ASN A 136 8.79 1.90 8.56
CA ASN A 136 8.52 3.14 7.84
C ASN A 136 9.32 3.21 6.54
N VAL A 137 8.66 3.04 5.40
CA VAL A 137 9.22 3.41 4.10
C VAL A 137 9.05 4.91 3.92
N ASN A 138 10.15 5.63 3.73
CA ASN A 138 10.13 7.08 3.51
C ASN A 138 10.72 7.41 2.15
N PHE A 139 10.03 8.25 1.39
CA PHE A 139 10.53 8.83 0.14
C PHE A 139 10.07 10.27 0.02
N LEU A 140 10.82 11.07 -0.74
CA LEU A 140 10.73 12.53 -0.70
C LEU A 140 10.79 13.10 -2.11
N TYR A 141 10.06 14.18 -2.35
CA TYR A 141 10.20 15.01 -3.54
C TYR A 141 10.25 16.48 -3.13
N THR A 142 11.10 17.28 -3.77
CA THR A 142 11.04 18.74 -3.67
C THR A 142 9.92 19.29 -4.55
N TYR A 143 9.16 20.25 -4.05
CA TYR A 143 8.18 20.95 -4.86
C TYR A 143 8.86 22.01 -5.73
N ARG A 144 8.60 21.99 -7.03
CA ARG A 144 8.99 23.03 -7.98
C ARG A 144 7.73 23.67 -8.55
N SER A 145 7.56 24.96 -8.29
CA SER A 145 6.47 25.71 -8.91
C SER A 145 6.72 25.76 -10.42
N SER A 146 5.74 25.33 -11.22
CA SER A 146 5.75 25.42 -12.68
C SER A 146 5.59 26.86 -13.20
N LYS A 147 5.83 27.88 -12.37
CA LYS A 147 5.81 29.28 -12.81
C LYS A 147 6.78 29.41 -13.98
N GLY A 148 6.19 29.51 -15.18
CA GLY A 148 6.91 29.85 -16.39
C GLY A 148 7.80 31.05 -16.12
N LEU A 149 8.93 31.10 -16.82
CA LEU A 149 9.78 32.27 -16.92
C LEU A 149 8.90 33.52 -17.05
N VAL A 150 8.72 34.25 -15.95
CA VAL A 150 8.28 35.64 -16.04
C VAL A 150 9.53 36.35 -16.51
N LEU A 151 9.67 36.45 -17.83
CA LEU A 151 10.57 37.40 -18.46
C LEU A 151 10.07 38.78 -18.02
N ASN A 152 10.74 39.36 -17.02
CA ASN A 152 10.71 40.81 -16.80
C ASN A 152 11.59 41.48 -17.85
#